data_AF-A0A8I1PAC7-F1
#
_entry.id   AF-A0A8I1PAC7-F1
#
_cell.length_a   1.000
_cell.length_b   1.000
_cell.length_c   1.000
_cell.angle_alpha   90.00
_cell.angle_beta   90.00
_cell.angle_gamma   90.00
#
_symmetry.space_group_name_H-M   'P 1'
#
loop_
_entity.id
_entity.type
_entity.pdbx_description
1 polymer ?
#
loop_
_entity_poly.entity_id
_entity_poly.type
_entity_poly.pdbx_seq_one_letter_code
_entity_poly.pdbx_strand_id
1 'polypeptide(L)' 'MRRVVVTGIGLLSPFGVGAEHAWRQLLAGRSAVTRIGR' A
#
# COMPACT_ATOMS: atom_id res chain seq x y z
N MET A 1 -23.63 -2.97 21.85
CA MET A 1 -22.57 -2.56 20.90
C MET A 1 -22.57 -3.51 19.72
N ARG A 2 -22.62 -3.03 18.46
CA ARG A 2 -22.57 -3.89 17.27
C ARG A 2 -21.14 -3.94 16.73
N ARG A 3 -20.58 -5.15 16.56
CA ARG A 3 -19.23 -5.33 16.01
C ARG A 3 -19.23 -5.02 14.52
N VAL A 4 -18.29 -4.20 14.08
CA VAL A 4 -18.04 -3.89 12.67
C VAL A 4 -16.66 -4.43 12.33
N VAL A 5 -16.53 -5.04 11.15
CA VAL A 5 -15.29 -5.67 10.67
C VAL A 5 -14.93 -5.14 9.30
N VAL A 6 -13.65 -5.18 8.96
CA VAL A 6 -13.16 -4.91 7.61
C VAL A 6 -13.36 -6.17 6.77
N THR A 7 -14.08 -6.05 5.64
CA THR A 7 -14.36 -7.17 4.72
C THR A 7 -13.54 -7.13 3.44
N GLY A 8 -12.77 -6.07 3.21
CA GLY A 8 -11.89 -5.93 2.06
C GLY A 8 -11.04 -4.67 2.14
N ILE A 9 -9.88 -4.70 1.50
CA ILE A 9 -8.94 -3.58 1.43
C ILE A 9 -8.42 -3.48 -0.02
N GLY A 10 -8.42 -2.27 -0.55
CA GLY A 10 -7.75 -1.91 -1.80
C GLY A 10 -6.78 -0.77 -1.56
N LEU A 11 -5.69 -0.72 -2.32
CA LEU A 11 -4.67 0.32 -2.17
C LEU A 11 -4.12 0.74 -3.53
N LEU A 12 -4.14 2.06 -3.76
CA LEU A 12 -3.33 2.74 -4.76
C LEU A 12 -2.28 3.54 -4.00
N SER A 13 -1.00 3.32 -4.32
CA SER A 13 0.12 3.96 -3.63
C SER A 13 1.24 4.31 -4.62
N PRO A 14 2.27 5.06 -4.21
CA PRO A 14 3.47 5.26 -5.02
C PRO A 14 4.20 3.96 -5.41
N PHE A 15 3.94 2.84 -4.72
CA PHE A 15 4.44 1.52 -5.12
C PHE A 15 3.63 0.86 -6.26
N GLY A 16 2.47 1.40 -6.60
CA GLY A 16 1.52 0.83 -7.56
C GLY A 16 0.18 0.41 -6.93
N VAL A 17 -0.54 -0.46 -7.63
CA VAL A 17 -1.89 -0.96 -7.27
C VAL A 17 -1.80 -2.28 -6.51
N GLY A 18 -2.62 -2.43 -5.46
CA GLY A 18 -2.80 -3.66 -4.70
C GLY A 18 -2.23 -3.59 -3.29
N ALA A 19 -3.05 -3.99 -2.31
CA ALA A 19 -2.66 -3.98 -0.90
C ALA A 19 -1.52 -4.97 -0.61
N GLU A 20 -1.58 -6.18 -1.17
CA GLU A 20 -0.51 -7.19 -0.99
C GLU A 20 0.80 -6.74 -1.62
N HIS A 21 0.73 -6.09 -2.79
CA HIS A 21 1.91 -5.56 -3.46
C HIS A 21 2.58 -4.50 -2.61
N ALA A 22 1.84 -3.46 -2.20
CA ALA A 22 2.36 -2.41 -1.34
C ALA A 22 2.93 -2.96 -0.02
N TRP A 23 2.24 -3.92 0.61
CA TRP A 23 2.69 -4.55 1.85
C TRP A 23 4.05 -5.24 1.70
N ARG A 24 4.27 -5.99 0.61
CA ARG A 24 5.59 -6.60 0.33
C ARG A 24 6.70 -5.56 0.16
N GLN A 25 6.40 -4.38 -0.41
CA GLN A 25 7.39 -3.30 -0.55
C GLN A 25 7.77 -2.72 0.81
N LEU A 26 6.77 -2.48 1.66
CA LEU A 26 6.96 -1.97 3.02
C LEU A 26 7.77 -2.95 3.88
N LEU A 27 7.40 -4.23 3.88
CA LEU A 27 8.13 -5.26 4.63
C LEU A 27 9.57 -5.44 4.15
N ALA A 28 9.85 -5.17 2.87
CA ALA A 28 11.20 -5.18 2.32
C ALA A 28 12.01 -3.92 2.62
N GLY A 29 11.46 -2.95 3.38
CA GLY A 29 12.12 -1.70 3.71
C GLY A 29 12.39 -0.78 2.50
N ARG A 30 11.66 -0.98 1.38
CA ARG A 30 11.86 -0.17 0.18
C ARG A 30 11.23 1.20 0.36
N SER A 31 11.83 2.22 -0.27
CA SER A 31 11.24 3.56 -0.40
C SER A 31 10.66 3.71 -1.80
N ALA A 32 9.44 4.24 -1.90
CA ALA A 32 8.84 4.62 -3.18
C ALA A 32 9.18 6.05 -3.60
N VAL A 33 9.91 6.80 -2.76
CA VAL A 33 10.24 8.20 -3.05
C VAL A 33 11.31 8.23 -4.12
N THR A 34 11.01 8.94 -5.21
CA THR A 34 11.97 9.21 -6.28
C THR A 34 11.98 10.70 -6.58
N ARG A 35 13.08 11.18 -7.15
CA ARG A 35 13.15 12.54 -7.66
C ARG A 35 12.20 12.65 -8.84
N ILE A 36 11.32 13.63 -8.81
CA ILE A 36 10.49 13.96 -9.97
C ILE A 36 11.43 14.50 -11.06
N GLY A 37 11.57 13.74 -12.14
CA GLY A 37 12.33 14.12 -13.32
C GLY A 37 11.58 15.14 -14.19
N ARG A 38 12.28 15.74 -15.15
CA ARG A 38 11.65 16.52 -16.23
C ARG A 38 11.08 15.60 -17.30
#